data_AF-A0AAW7YWB3-F1
#
_entry.id   AF-A0AAW7YWB3-F1
#
_cell.length_a   1.000
_cell.length_b   1.000
_cell.length_c   1.000
_cell.angle_alpha   90.00
_cell.angle_beta   90.00
_cell.angle_gamma   90.00
#
_symmetry.space_group_name_H-M   'P 1'
#
loop_
_entity.id
_entity.type
_entity.pdbx_description
1 polymer ?
#
loop_
_entity_poly.entity_id
_entity_poly.type
_entity_poly.pdbx_seq_one_letter_code
_entity_poly.pdbx_strand_id
1 'polypeptide(L)'
;MFVTACETSSSKEPLQSAVSDTIPVDLANASQESLVFEEIYTTTVLPDEEVKVVSRVTSTMLDKHFQAGDYVQTGQLLFSLDPLEFEINLASLQANLVNLRAKYNSALNSLQ
;
A
#
# COMPACT_ATOMS: atom_id res chain seq x y z
N MET A 1 17.99 -4.73 58.82
CA MET A 1 19.06 -4.98 59.80
C MET A 1 20.17 -3.99 59.48
N PHE A 2 20.29 -2.92 60.26
CA PHE A 2 21.26 -1.85 60.04
C PHE A 2 22.10 -1.69 61.30
N VAL A 3 23.41 -1.65 61.15
CA VAL A 3 24.36 -1.47 62.26
C VAL A 3 25.21 -0.23 61.99
N THR A 4 25.02 0.79 62.83
CA THR A 4 25.89 1.96 62.90
C THR A 4 26.89 1.73 64.02
N ALA A 5 28.17 1.89 63.70
CA ALA A 5 29.24 2.00 64.70
C ALA A 5 30.00 3.30 64.41
N CYS A 6 29.91 4.25 65.34
CA CYS A 6 30.71 5.46 65.35
C CYS A 6 31.35 5.55 66.73
N GLU A 7 32.66 5.36 66.80
CA GLU A 7 33.42 5.38 68.04
C GLU A 7 34.21 6.69 68.11
N THR A 8 34.15 7.35 69.26
CA THR A 8 34.62 8.72 69.45
C THR A 8 35.96 8.76 70.18
N SER A 9 36.87 9.60 69.73
CA SER A 9 37.98 10.08 70.55
C SER A 9 38.18 11.58 70.33
N SER A 10 38.61 12.27 71.39
CA SER A 10 38.30 13.68 71.63
C SER A 10 39.55 14.57 71.64
N SER A 11 39.44 15.80 71.11
CA SER A 11 40.35 16.91 71.45
C SER A 11 39.72 18.31 71.25
N LYS A 12 40.18 19.24 72.10
CA LYS A 12 39.89 20.69 72.18
C LYS A 12 41.18 21.44 71.79
N GLU A 13 41.25 22.72 71.38
CA GLU A 13 40.34 23.85 71.09
C GLU A 13 41.20 24.93 70.36
N PRO A 14 40.77 26.17 69.98
CA PRO A 14 39.46 26.84 70.00
C PRO A 14 39.08 27.46 68.61
N LEU A 15 38.30 28.55 68.58
CA LEU A 15 37.75 29.26 67.40
C LEU A 15 38.78 30.03 66.55
N GLN A 16 38.76 29.89 65.21
CA GLN A 16 39.07 30.98 64.27
C GLN A 16 38.57 30.69 62.83
N SER A 17 38.20 31.73 62.08
CA SER A 17 37.68 31.67 60.71
C SER A 17 38.78 31.60 59.64
N ALA A 18 38.64 30.74 58.62
CA ALA A 18 39.24 30.96 57.29
C ALA A 18 38.62 30.09 56.18
N VAL A 19 38.02 30.76 55.19
CA VAL A 19 38.01 30.47 53.75
C VAL A 19 38.21 29.01 53.29
N SER A 20 37.12 28.37 52.86
CA SER A 20 37.19 27.19 51.99
C SER A 20 37.57 27.60 50.57
N ASP A 21 38.71 27.12 50.05
CA ASP A 21 39.15 27.35 48.68
C ASP A 21 38.35 26.48 47.70
N THR A 22 37.14 26.93 47.37
CA THR A 22 36.22 26.25 46.46
C THR A 22 36.36 26.81 45.05
N ILE A 23 36.93 26.02 44.14
CA ILE A 23 36.89 26.32 42.71
C ILE A 23 35.42 26.35 42.27
N PRO A 24 34.89 27.47 41.76
CA PRO A 24 33.49 27.54 41.33
C PRO A 24 33.27 26.66 40.10
N VAL A 25 32.16 25.93 40.10
CA VAL A 25 31.70 25.10 38.98
C VAL A 25 30.27 25.48 38.65
N ASP A 26 29.96 25.61 37.37
CA ASP A 26 28.60 25.94 36.93
C ASP A 26 27.68 24.72 37.08
N LEU A 27 26.53 24.93 37.74
CA LEU A 27 25.52 23.90 37.99
C LEU A 27 24.25 24.22 37.21
N ALA A 28 23.83 23.30 36.34
CA ALA A 28 22.52 23.33 35.70
C ALA A 28 21.54 22.45 36.48
N ASN A 29 20.45 23.06 36.98
CA ASN A 29 19.38 22.33 37.66
C ASN A 29 18.43 21.72 36.62
N ALA A 30 18.37 20.39 36.57
CA ALA A 30 17.41 19.68 35.73
C ALA A 30 16.01 19.66 36.37
N SER A 31 14.97 20.00 35.60
CA SER A 31 13.56 19.79 35.95
C SER A 31 12.96 18.66 35.09
N GLN A 32 11.88 18.06 35.57
CA GLN A 32 11.10 17.08 34.81
C GLN A 32 9.89 17.76 34.19
N GLU A 33 9.86 17.83 32.86
CA GLU A 33 8.72 18.31 32.07
C GLU A 33 8.30 17.25 31.05
N SER A 34 7.02 17.26 30.66
CA SER A 34 6.48 16.31 29.69
C SER A 34 6.86 16.75 28.28
N LEU A 35 7.85 16.07 27.69
CA LEU A 35 8.24 16.28 26.30
C LEU A 35 7.25 15.61 25.35
N VAL A 36 6.73 16.38 24.38
CA VAL A 36 5.97 15.85 23.24
C VAL A 36 6.96 15.62 22.10
N PHE A 37 7.13 14.37 21.71
CA PHE A 37 7.91 14.01 20.53
C PHE A 37 6.99 14.00 19.31
N GLU A 38 7.33 14.80 18.29
CA GLU A 38 6.67 14.79 16.99
C GLU A 38 7.57 14.07 15.98
N GLU A 39 7.10 12.94 15.47
CA GLU A 39 7.84 12.13 14.49
C GLU A 39 7.22 12.32 13.10
N ILE A 40 7.97 12.98 12.22
CA ILE A 40 7.52 13.30 10.85
C ILE A 40 8.05 12.24 9.89
N TYR A 41 7.15 11.53 9.23
CA TYR A 41 7.46 10.50 8.23
C TYR A 41 6.95 10.89 6.85
N THR A 42 7.82 10.79 5.85
CA THR A 42 7.45 10.93 4.43
C THR A 42 7.03 9.56 3.89
N THR A 43 5.86 9.49 3.26
CA THR A 43 5.36 8.28 2.60
C THR A 43 4.98 8.58 1.14
N THR A 44 4.85 7.53 0.33
CA THR A 44 4.32 7.64 -1.05
C THR A 44 2.85 7.23 -1.04
N VAL A 45 1.98 8.10 -1.55
CA VAL A 45 0.58 7.75 -1.82
C VAL A 45 0.52 6.85 -3.05
N LEU A 46 -0.18 5.73 -2.95
CA LEU A 46 -0.45 4.80 -4.04
C LEU A 46 -1.94 4.86 -4.42
N PRO A 47 -2.32 4.54 -5.67
CA PRO A 47 -3.72 4.37 -6.03
C PRO A 47 -4.32 3.15 -5.30
N ASP A 48 -5.62 3.19 -5.04
CA ASP A 48 -6.39 2.08 -4.45
C ASP A 48 -6.44 0.88 -5.41
N GLU A 49 -6.66 1.15 -6.71
CA GLU A 49 -6.57 0.18 -7.79
C GLU A 49 -5.75 0.74 -8.97
N GLU A 50 -4.85 -0.08 -9.55
CA GLU A 50 -4.18 0.18 -10.82
C GLU A 50 -4.51 -0.94 -11.81
N VAL A 51 -5.13 -0.60 -12.95
CA VAL A 51 -5.52 -1.57 -13.98
C VAL A 51 -4.89 -1.25 -15.33
N LYS A 52 -4.32 -2.27 -15.98
CA LYS A 52 -3.73 -2.15 -17.32
C LYS A 52 -4.72 -2.65 -18.37
N VAL A 53 -5.26 -1.72 -19.14
CA VAL A 53 -6.18 -2.03 -20.25
C VAL A 53 -5.38 -2.62 -21.41
N VAL A 54 -5.65 -3.88 -21.75
CA VAL A 54 -5.01 -4.61 -22.86
C VAL A 54 -6.08 -5.31 -23.70
N SER A 55 -5.81 -5.52 -24.99
CA SER A 55 -6.73 -6.28 -25.84
C SER A 55 -6.72 -7.76 -25.45
N ARG A 56 -7.91 -8.37 -25.38
CA ARG A 56 -8.07 -9.82 -25.10
C ARG A 56 -7.82 -10.70 -26.31
N VAL A 57 -7.78 -10.09 -27.50
CA VAL A 57 -7.57 -10.72 -28.80
C VAL A 57 -6.58 -9.88 -29.61
N THR A 58 -5.89 -10.51 -30.54
CA THR A 58 -5.07 -9.83 -31.54
C THR A 58 -5.97 -9.41 -32.70
N SER A 59 -6.09 -8.11 -32.95
CA SER A 59 -6.78 -7.54 -34.12
C SER A 59 -6.29 -6.11 -34.34
N THR A 60 -6.61 -5.52 -35.49
CA THR A 60 -6.33 -4.13 -35.83
C THR A 60 -7.22 -3.19 -35.01
N MET A 61 -6.64 -2.11 -34.46
CA MET A 61 -7.43 -1.03 -33.85
C MET A 61 -8.11 -0.21 -34.95
N LEU A 62 -9.42 -0.01 -34.84
CA LEU A 62 -10.18 0.92 -35.69
C LEU A 62 -10.20 2.32 -35.07
N ASP A 63 -10.72 2.43 -33.85
CA ASP A 63 -11.03 3.71 -33.20
C ASP A 63 -10.63 3.75 -31.72
N LYS A 64 -10.43 4.96 -31.21
CA LYS A 64 -10.22 5.27 -29.79
C LYS A 64 -11.26 6.29 -29.33
N HIS A 65 -11.97 5.96 -28.25
CA HIS A 65 -13.16 6.70 -27.77
C HIS A 65 -12.92 7.54 -26.49
N PHE A 66 -11.67 7.92 -26.23
CA PHE A 66 -11.28 8.73 -25.06
C PHE A 66 -10.04 9.60 -25.33
N GLN A 67 -9.88 10.65 -24.52
CA GLN A 67 -8.74 11.56 -24.49
C GLN A 67 -7.83 11.27 -23.29
N ALA A 68 -6.57 11.70 -23.37
CA ALA A 68 -5.61 11.48 -22.29
C ALA A 68 -5.97 12.36 -21.08
N GLY A 69 -6.20 11.73 -19.93
CA GLY A 69 -6.65 12.41 -18.69
C GLY A 69 -8.16 12.32 -18.44
N ASP A 70 -8.95 11.72 -19.34
CA ASP A 70 -10.37 11.51 -19.12
C ASP A 70 -10.66 10.54 -17.96
N TYR A 71 -11.67 10.84 -17.16
CA TYR A 71 -12.27 9.88 -16.24
C TYR A 71 -13.19 8.93 -17.00
N VAL A 72 -12.94 7.63 -16.89
CA VAL A 72 -13.71 6.58 -17.56
C VAL A 72 -14.39 5.64 -16.57
N GLN A 73 -15.51 5.05 -16.96
CA GLN A 73 -16.31 4.16 -16.12
C GLN A 73 -16.19 2.69 -16.54
N THR A 74 -16.43 1.76 -15.62
CA THR A 74 -16.45 0.32 -15.90
C THR A 74 -17.48 -0.01 -16.99
N GLY A 75 -17.03 -0.71 -18.04
CA GLY A 75 -17.87 -1.07 -19.19
C GLY A 75 -17.99 0.01 -20.27
N GLN A 76 -17.37 1.19 -20.09
CA GLN A 76 -17.27 2.20 -21.15
C GLN A 76 -16.42 1.67 -22.32
N LEU A 77 -16.88 1.91 -23.55
CA LEU A 77 -16.12 1.59 -24.75
C LEU A 77 -14.90 2.53 -24.83
N LEU A 78 -13.68 1.96 -24.80
CA LEU A 78 -12.43 2.72 -24.92
C LEU A 78 -11.79 2.59 -26.31
N PHE A 79 -11.89 1.40 -26.91
CA PHE A 79 -11.29 1.07 -28.21
C PHE A 79 -12.23 0.21 -29.04
N SER A 80 -12.33 0.48 -30.34
CA SER A 80 -12.92 -0.44 -31.32
C SER A 80 -11.79 -1.25 -31.98
N LEU A 81 -11.96 -2.56 -32.08
CA LEU A 81 -11.10 -3.45 -32.86
C LEU A 81 -11.85 -3.98 -34.08
N ASP A 82 -11.13 -4.35 -35.14
CA ASP A 82 -11.73 -4.92 -36.35
C ASP A 82 -12.42 -6.26 -36.02
N PRO A 83 -13.74 -6.41 -36.27
CA PRO A 83 -14.49 -7.62 -35.96
C PRO A 83 -14.46 -8.67 -37.09
N LEU A 84 -14.00 -8.33 -38.30
CA LEU A 84 -14.29 -9.08 -39.53
C LEU A 84 -13.92 -10.58 -39.44
N GLU A 85 -12.71 -10.90 -38.99
CA GLU A 85 -12.28 -12.30 -38.85
C GLU A 85 -13.10 -13.06 -37.80
N PHE A 86 -13.51 -12.39 -36.72
CA PHE A 86 -14.32 -12.99 -35.67
C PHE A 86 -15.76 -13.24 -36.14
N GLU A 87 -16.35 -12.32 -36.92
CA GLU A 87 -17.68 -12.48 -37.52
C GLU A 87 -17.72 -13.64 -38.52
N ILE A 88 -16.71 -13.76 -39.39
CA ILE A 88 -16.59 -14.87 -40.34
C ILE A 88 -16.48 -16.21 -39.60
N ASN A 89 -15.64 -16.29 -38.57
CA ASN A 89 -15.49 -17.50 -37.76
C ASN A 89 -16.78 -17.84 -37.00
N LEU A 90 -17.45 -16.84 -36.42
CA LEU A 90 -18.73 -17.01 -35.72
C LEU A 90 -19.82 -17.54 -36.66
N ALA A 91 -19.96 -16.95 -37.86
CA ALA A 91 -20.94 -17.40 -38.86
C ALA A 91 -20.66 -18.84 -39.33
N SER A 92 -19.39 -19.19 -39.55
CA SER A 92 -18.98 -20.57 -39.87
C SER A 92 -19.34 -21.56 -38.76
N LEU A 93 -19.05 -21.22 -37.50
CA LEU A 93 -19.40 -22.07 -36.34
C LEU A 93 -20.93 -22.21 -36.17
N GLN A 94 -21.70 -21.14 -36.40
CA GLN A 94 -23.17 -21.19 -36.36
C GLN A 94 -23.75 -22.08 -37.47
N ALA A 95 -23.24 -21.98 -38.71
CA ALA A 95 -23.65 -22.86 -39.80
C ALA A 95 -23.32 -24.34 -39.50
N ASN A 96 -22.14 -24.60 -38.94
CA ASN A 96 -21.74 -25.94 -38.49
C ASN A 96 -22.66 -26.47 -37.37
N LEU A 97 -23.04 -25.63 -36.39
CA LEU A 97 -23.98 -25.99 -35.33
C LEU A 97 -25.37 -26.38 -35.89
N VAL A 98 -25.90 -25.62 -36.85
CA VAL A 98 -27.17 -25.95 -37.52
C VAL A 98 -27.08 -27.29 -38.25
N ASN A 99 -26.01 -27.51 -39.01
CA ASN A 99 -25.78 -28.77 -39.73
C ASN A 99 -25.65 -29.97 -38.79
N LEU A 100 -24.94 -29.83 -37.66
CA LEU A 100 -24.81 -30.88 -36.65
C LEU A 100 -26.14 -31.16 -35.95
N ARG A 101 -26.92 -30.12 -35.62
CA ARG A 101 -28.25 -30.26 -35.01
C ARG A 101 -29.23 -30.97 -35.93
N ALA A 102 -29.21 -30.66 -37.24
CA ALA A 102 -30.00 -31.37 -38.23
C ALA A 102 -29.61 -32.86 -38.32
N LYS A 103 -28.31 -33.17 -38.39
CA LYS A 103 -27.81 -34.55 -38.39
C LYS A 103 -28.21 -35.32 -37.13
N TYR A 104 -28.10 -34.69 -35.96
CA TYR A 104 -28.51 -35.28 -34.67
C TYR A 104 -30.00 -35.61 -34.65
N ASN A 105 -30.86 -34.67 -35.07
CA ASN A 105 -32.30 -34.89 -35.15
C ASN A 105 -32.66 -36.02 -36.14
N SER A 106 -32.02 -36.06 -37.32
CA SER A 106 -32.22 -37.15 -38.28
C SER A 106 -31.79 -38.51 -37.72
N ALA A 107 -30.69 -38.55 -36.95
CA ALA A 107 -30.24 -39.76 -36.29
C ALA A 107 -31.25 -40.23 -35.22
N LEU A 108 -31.77 -39.32 -34.38
CA LEU A 108 -32.83 -39.65 -33.42
C LEU A 108 -34.09 -40.19 -34.10
N ASN A 109 -34.55 -39.54 -35.17
CA ASN A 109 -35.74 -39.98 -35.91
C ASN A 109 -35.55 -41.35 -36.58
N SER A 110 -34.32 -41.76 -36.88
CA SER A 110 -34.01 -43.08 -37.47
C SER A 110 -33.93 -44.23 -36.45
N LEU A 111 -34.09 -43.94 -35.15
CA LEU A 111 -34.09 -44.92 -34.06
C LEU A 111 -35.50 -45.25 -33.54
N GLN A 112 -36.56 -44.72 -34.19
CA GLN A 112 -37.98 -44.92 -33.86
C GLN A 112 -38.68 -45.74 -34.94
#